data_AF-A0A971WA48-F1
#
_entry.id   AF-A0A971WA48-F1
#
_cell.length_a   1.000
_cell.length_b   1.000
_cell.length_c   1.000
_cell.angle_alpha   90.00
_cell.angle_beta   90.00
_cell.angle_gamma   90.00
#
_symmetry.space_group_name_H-M   'P 1'
#
loop_
_entity.id
_entity.type
_entity.pdbx_description
1 polymer ?
#
loop_
_entity_poly.entity_id
_entity_poly.type
_entity_poly.pdbx_seq_one_letter_code
_entity_poly.pdbx_strand_id
1 'polypeptide(L)'
;MDRFFRGLIAGITGGIAMNLWTLIAVYLLHWSILRFIDWAAVLLYGRLSGSFAETSFALLMHILWTGTLGIIFAYLIPLTTSRGYLLKGAVFGIISGFIFYAMPTLLQTPILSEHNLLSTFSNHIGGLFWGLTTAQMLRFLETRTLQRS
;
A
#
# COMPACT_ATOMS: atom_id res chain seq x y z
N MET A 1 -19.25 -13.21 3.20
CA MET A 1 -18.43 -12.34 2.32
C MET A 1 -17.43 -13.23 1.60
N ASP A 2 -17.37 -13.16 0.28
CA ASP A 2 -16.42 -13.98 -0.48
C ASP A 2 -14.96 -13.52 -0.25
N ARG A 3 -14.02 -14.22 -0.87
CA ARG A 3 -12.59 -13.95 -0.72
C ARG A 3 -12.16 -12.63 -1.37
N PHE A 4 -12.76 -12.27 -2.51
CA PHE A 4 -12.47 -11.04 -3.22
C PHE A 4 -12.72 -9.83 -2.32
N PHE A 5 -13.90 -9.74 -1.73
CA PHE A 5 -14.25 -8.62 -0.87
C PHE A 5 -13.42 -8.57 0.42
N ARG A 6 -13.07 -9.72 1.00
CA ARG A 6 -12.19 -9.77 2.19
C ARG A 6 -10.78 -9.26 1.85
N GLY A 7 -10.24 -9.65 0.70
CA GLY A 7 -8.97 -9.16 0.19
C GLY A 7 -8.99 -7.66 -0.08
N LEU A 8 -10.06 -7.17 -0.71
CA LEU A 8 -10.26 -5.74 -0.98
C LEU A 8 -10.24 -4.91 0.31
N ILE A 9 -11.05 -5.30 1.31
CA ILE A 9 -11.09 -4.60 2.60
C ILE A 9 -9.75 -4.67 3.31
N ALA A 10 -9.10 -5.83 3.33
CA ALA A 10 -7.79 -5.99 3.95
C ALA A 10 -6.72 -5.11 3.28
N GLY A 11 -6.72 -5.03 1.95
CA GLY A 11 -5.82 -4.17 1.17
C GLY A 11 -6.06 -2.69 1.43
N ILE A 12 -7.32 -2.25 1.44
CA ILE A 12 -7.71 -0.87 1.77
C ILE A 12 -7.26 -0.50 3.19
N THR A 13 -7.45 -1.41 4.16
CA THR A 13 -7.07 -1.18 5.56
C THR A 13 -5.55 -1.01 5.68
N GLY A 14 -4.77 -1.83 4.97
CA GLY A 14 -3.33 -1.63 4.85
C GLY A 14 -2.98 -0.32 4.15
N GLY A 15 -3.74 0.07 3.13
CA GLY A 15 -3.52 1.30 2.37
C GLY A 15 -3.69 2.56 3.22
N ILE A 16 -4.67 2.53 4.12
CA ILE A 16 -4.86 3.58 5.14
C ILE A 16 -3.66 3.60 6.08
N ALA A 17 -3.23 2.45 6.60
CA ALA A 17 -2.08 2.37 7.51
C ALA A 17 -0.79 2.91 6.87
N MET A 18 -0.51 2.61 5.60
CA MET A 18 0.67 3.15 4.92
C MET A 18 0.58 4.68 4.71
N ASN A 19 -0.61 5.21 4.43
CA ASN A 19 -0.77 6.66 4.25
C ASN A 19 -0.61 7.38 5.60
N LEU A 20 -1.15 6.82 6.68
CA LEU A 20 -0.90 7.31 8.05
C LEU A 20 0.59 7.34 8.37
N TRP A 21 1.36 6.31 7.98
CA TRP A 21 2.82 6.33 8.12
C TRP A 21 3.45 7.53 7.41
N THR A 22 3.09 7.83 6.15
CA THR A 22 3.66 9.00 5.46
C THR A 22 3.26 10.33 6.10
N LEU A 23 2.08 10.43 6.70
CA LEU A 23 1.68 11.61 7.47
C LEU A 23 2.55 11.76 8.73
N ILE A 24 2.81 10.66 9.45
CA ILE A 24 3.72 10.66 10.60
C ILE A 24 5.14 11.09 10.17
N ALA A 25 5.67 10.50 9.10
CA ALA A 25 7.00 10.81 8.61
C ALA A 25 7.16 12.29 8.23
N VAL A 26 6.17 12.88 7.54
CA VAL A 26 6.23 14.28 7.11
C VAL A 26 5.96 15.25 8.26
N TYR A 27 4.90 15.03 9.04
CA TYR A 27 4.43 16.03 10.00
C TYR A 27 5.02 15.88 11.40
N LEU A 28 5.38 14.67 11.82
CA LEU A 28 5.97 14.41 13.15
C LEU A 28 7.48 14.24 13.09
N LEU A 29 8.01 13.60 12.05
CA LEU A 29 9.46 13.39 11.90
C LEU A 29 10.14 14.45 11.01
N HIS A 30 9.35 15.34 10.39
CA HIS A 30 9.84 16.40 9.50
C HIS A 30 10.69 15.90 8.32
N TRP A 31 10.40 14.68 7.83
CA TRP A 31 11.11 14.11 6.70
C TRP A 31 10.66 14.76 5.39
N SER A 32 11.62 15.23 4.60
CA SER A 32 11.37 15.71 3.22
C SER A 32 11.30 14.52 2.26
N ILE A 33 10.12 13.91 2.17
CA ILE A 33 9.83 12.73 1.36
C ILE A 33 8.60 12.93 0.49
N LEU A 34 8.52 12.18 -0.60
CA LEU A 34 7.28 12.05 -1.37
C LEU A 34 6.32 11.10 -0.66
N ARG A 35 5.07 11.53 -0.45
CA ARG A 35 4.02 10.70 0.16
C ARG A 35 3.42 9.77 -0.90
N PHE A 36 2.75 8.72 -0.46
CA PHE A 36 2.04 7.80 -1.38
C PHE A 36 0.98 8.50 -2.23
N ILE A 37 0.31 9.51 -1.67
CA ILE A 37 -0.64 10.34 -2.42
C ILE A 37 0.05 11.20 -3.50
N ASP A 38 1.28 11.67 -3.25
CA ASP A 38 2.06 12.44 -4.23
C ASP A 38 2.49 11.54 -5.39
N TRP A 39 2.86 10.29 -5.09
CA TRP A 39 3.14 9.26 -6.10
C TRP A 39 1.95 9.00 -7.01
N ALA A 40 0.76 8.80 -6.43
CA ALA A 40 -0.45 8.60 -7.20
C ALA A 40 -0.81 9.84 -8.05
N ALA A 41 -0.62 11.04 -7.51
CA ALA A 41 -0.86 12.28 -8.24
C ALA A 41 0.07 12.38 -9.46
N VAL A 42 1.37 12.11 -9.31
CA VAL A 42 2.30 12.18 -10.44
C VAL A 42 2.00 11.11 -11.49
N LEU A 43 1.63 9.89 -11.09
CA LEU A 43 1.26 8.83 -12.04
C LEU A 43 -0.02 9.17 -12.82
N LEU A 44 -0.99 9.84 -12.20
CA LEU A 44 -2.26 10.19 -12.83
C LEU A 44 -2.19 11.49 -13.65
N TYR A 45 -1.44 12.47 -13.17
CA TYR A 45 -1.46 13.84 -13.70
C TYR A 45 -0.14 14.28 -14.33
N GLY A 46 0.94 13.51 -14.19
CA GLY A 46 2.29 13.91 -14.61
C GLY A 46 2.92 15.00 -13.74
N ARG A 47 2.24 15.41 -12.65
CA ARG A 47 2.67 16.44 -11.71
C ARG A 47 2.05 16.20 -10.33
N LEU A 48 2.56 16.92 -9.33
CA LEU A 48 1.90 17.00 -8.03
C LEU A 48 0.48 17.60 -8.16
N SER A 49 -0.40 17.18 -7.28
CA SER A 49 -1.77 17.71 -7.20
C SER A 49 -1.74 19.19 -6.82
N GLY A 50 -2.43 20.02 -7.60
CA GLY A 50 -2.54 21.47 -7.40
C GLY A 50 -3.83 21.90 -6.70
N SER A 51 -4.77 20.98 -6.49
CA SER A 51 -6.06 21.27 -5.86
C SER A 51 -6.52 20.17 -4.90
N PHE A 52 -7.46 20.50 -4.03
CA PHE A 52 -8.09 19.53 -3.14
C PHE A 52 -8.80 18.41 -3.90
N ALA A 53 -9.42 18.72 -5.04
CA ALA A 53 -10.10 17.74 -5.88
C ALA A 53 -9.12 16.73 -6.50
N GLU A 54 -8.00 17.21 -7.06
CA GLU A 54 -6.94 16.36 -7.60
C GLU A 54 -6.32 15.48 -6.50
N THR A 55 -6.08 16.06 -5.33
CA THR A 55 -5.55 15.34 -4.15
C THR A 55 -6.50 14.22 -3.73
N SER A 56 -7.79 14.51 -3.64
CA SER A 56 -8.82 13.54 -3.23
C SER A 56 -8.95 12.39 -4.23
N PHE A 57 -8.90 12.69 -5.52
CA PHE A 57 -8.96 11.67 -6.56
C PHE A 57 -7.69 10.81 -6.59
N ALA A 58 -6.50 11.41 -6.43
CA ALA A 58 -5.24 10.67 -6.31
C ALA A 58 -5.26 9.73 -5.10
N LEU A 59 -5.77 10.17 -3.95
CA LEU A 59 -5.93 9.32 -2.76
C LEU A 59 -6.90 8.17 -3.03
N LEU A 60 -8.04 8.44 -3.66
CA LEU A 60 -9.02 7.40 -3.99
C LEU A 60 -8.40 6.32 -4.87
N MET A 61 -7.73 6.71 -5.96
CA MET A 61 -7.07 5.78 -6.87
C MET A 61 -5.96 4.99 -6.17
N HIS A 62 -5.18 5.64 -5.31
CA HIS A 62 -4.18 4.96 -4.50
C HIS A 62 -4.81 3.93 -3.54
N ILE A 63 -5.91 4.27 -2.86
CA ILE A 63 -6.59 3.33 -1.97
C ILE A 63 -7.18 2.15 -2.75
N LEU A 64 -7.81 2.38 -3.90
CA LEU A 64 -8.31 1.31 -4.77
C LEU A 64 -7.19 0.39 -5.26
N TRP A 65 -6.05 0.97 -5.62
CA TRP A 65 -4.85 0.23 -5.99
C TRP A 65 -4.39 -0.71 -4.86
N THR A 66 -4.29 -0.19 -3.64
CA THR A 66 -3.87 -0.98 -2.47
C THR A 66 -4.90 -2.06 -2.09
N GLY A 67 -6.18 -1.78 -2.31
CA GLY A 67 -7.26 -2.76 -2.23
C GLY A 67 -7.10 -3.90 -3.25
N THR A 68 -6.73 -3.57 -4.48
CA THR A 68 -6.47 -4.54 -5.55
C THR A 68 -5.31 -5.45 -5.21
N LEU A 69 -4.20 -4.90 -4.66
CA LEU A 69 -3.10 -5.72 -4.15
C LEU A 69 -3.54 -6.62 -2.99
N GLY A 70 -4.47 -6.18 -2.15
CA GLY A 70 -5.06 -7.00 -1.08
C GLY A 70 -5.91 -8.15 -1.62
N ILE A 71 -6.63 -7.96 -2.72
CA ILE A 71 -7.32 -9.05 -3.45
C ILE A 71 -6.29 -10.09 -3.91
N ILE A 72 -5.24 -9.65 -4.61
CA ILE A 72 -4.17 -10.53 -5.10
C ILE A 72 -3.56 -11.32 -3.93
N PHE A 73 -3.18 -10.62 -2.86
CA PHE A 73 -2.63 -11.23 -1.66
C PHE A 73 -3.57 -12.28 -1.04
N ALA A 74 -4.86 -11.96 -0.96
CA ALA A 74 -5.85 -12.88 -0.42
C ALA A 74 -5.91 -14.17 -1.22
N TYR A 75 -5.83 -14.14 -2.55
CA TYR A 75 -5.83 -15.35 -3.40
C TYR A 75 -4.47 -16.08 -3.46
N LEU A 76 -3.36 -15.40 -3.13
CA LEU A 76 -2.02 -16.01 -3.07
C LEU A 76 -1.75 -16.76 -1.75
N ILE A 77 -2.29 -16.30 -0.63
CA ILE A 77 -2.06 -16.95 0.68
C ILE A 77 -2.57 -18.40 0.84
N PRO A 78 -3.69 -18.88 0.26
CA PRO A 78 -4.18 -20.24 0.50
C PRO A 78 -3.25 -21.32 -0.05
N LEU A 79 -2.33 -20.96 -0.96
CA LEU A 79 -1.26 -21.82 -1.45
C LEU A 79 -0.18 -22.07 -0.38
N THR A 80 -0.31 -21.46 0.80
CA THR A 80 0.70 -21.49 1.85
C THR A 80 0.03 -21.63 3.23
N THR A 81 0.51 -22.54 4.09
CA THR A 81 -0.09 -22.80 5.42
C THR A 81 -0.27 -21.54 6.28
N SER A 82 -1.27 -21.49 7.18
CA SER A 82 -1.54 -20.33 8.07
C SER A 82 -0.36 -19.91 8.98
N ARG A 83 0.66 -20.75 9.09
CA ARG A 83 1.91 -20.44 9.80
C ARG A 83 2.65 -19.28 9.11
N GLY A 84 3.01 -18.26 9.88
CA GLY A 84 3.82 -17.13 9.40
C GLY A 84 3.10 -16.15 8.47
N TYR A 85 1.77 -16.05 8.50
CA TYR A 85 1.01 -15.13 7.63
C TYR A 85 1.44 -13.66 7.74
N LEU A 86 1.86 -13.18 8.92
CA LEU A 86 2.40 -11.82 9.08
C LEU A 86 3.71 -11.64 8.32
N LEU A 87 4.63 -12.61 8.39
CA LEU A 87 5.88 -12.57 7.64
C LEU A 87 5.60 -12.59 6.13
N LYS A 88 4.64 -13.40 5.68
CA LYS A 88 4.21 -13.41 4.26
C LYS A 88 3.63 -12.06 3.85
N GLY A 89 2.83 -11.44 4.70
CA GLY A 89 2.34 -10.08 4.53
C GLY A 89 3.47 -9.08 4.38
N ALA A 90 4.41 -9.08 5.32
CA ALA A 90 5.58 -8.20 5.31
C ALA A 90 6.43 -8.36 4.04
N VAL A 91 6.77 -9.61 3.67
CA VAL A 91 7.54 -9.92 2.45
C VAL A 91 6.77 -9.47 1.21
N PHE A 92 5.48 -9.81 1.12
CA PHE A 92 4.67 -9.42 -0.03
C PHE A 92 4.61 -7.89 -0.15
N GLY A 93 4.36 -7.17 0.94
CA GLY A 93 4.30 -5.71 0.96
C GLY A 93 5.62 -5.02 0.60
N ILE A 94 6.75 -5.51 1.13
CA ILE A 94 8.08 -4.98 0.79
C ILE A 94 8.40 -5.24 -0.68
N ILE A 95 8.19 -6.46 -1.18
CA ILE A 95 8.53 -6.82 -2.56
C ILE A 95 7.59 -6.15 -3.56
N SER A 96 6.28 -6.10 -3.31
CA SER A 96 5.35 -5.35 -4.15
C SER A 96 5.70 -3.86 -4.13
N GLY A 97 6.03 -3.32 -2.95
CA GLY A 97 6.49 -1.94 -2.79
C GLY A 97 7.72 -1.66 -3.64
N PHE A 98 8.76 -2.49 -3.55
CA PHE A 98 9.96 -2.40 -4.38
C PHE A 98 9.64 -2.39 -5.88
N ILE A 99 8.82 -3.33 -6.36
CA ILE A 99 8.45 -3.42 -7.78
C ILE A 99 7.75 -2.13 -8.23
N PHE A 100 6.74 -1.66 -7.49
CA PHE A 100 6.00 -0.45 -7.88
C PHE A 100 6.80 0.83 -7.68
N TYR A 101 7.71 0.87 -6.72
CA TYR A 101 8.63 1.99 -6.51
C TYR A 101 9.66 2.09 -7.63
N ALA A 102 10.13 0.97 -8.17
CA ALA A 102 11.08 0.94 -9.27
C ALA A 102 10.45 1.34 -10.63
N MET A 103 9.15 1.12 -10.83
CA MET A 103 8.48 1.35 -12.11
C MET A 103 8.63 2.81 -12.62
N PRO A 104 8.36 3.87 -11.84
CA PRO A 104 8.53 5.25 -12.32
C PRO A 104 9.98 5.61 -12.63
N THR A 105 10.93 5.05 -11.89
CA THR A 105 12.37 5.20 -12.16
C THR A 105 12.72 4.57 -13.51
N LEU A 106 12.28 3.33 -13.76
CA LEU A 106 12.53 2.62 -15.02
C LEU A 106 11.85 3.29 -16.22
N LEU A 107 10.66 3.85 -16.01
CA LEU A 107 9.89 4.56 -17.04
C LEU A 107 10.30 6.04 -17.17
N GLN A 108 11.29 6.50 -16.43
CA GLN A 108 11.76 7.90 -16.43
C GLN A 108 10.62 8.91 -16.20
N THR A 109 9.68 8.56 -15.32
CA THR A 109 8.53 9.41 -15.01
C THR A 109 9.02 10.71 -14.36
N PRO A 110 8.63 11.90 -14.86
CA PRO A 110 9.03 13.17 -14.27
C PRO A 110 8.72 13.23 -12.77
N ILE A 111 9.57 13.87 -11.96
CA ILE A 111 9.47 13.96 -10.48
C ILE A 111 9.73 12.62 -9.76
N LEU A 112 9.46 11.48 -10.39
CA LEU A 112 9.64 10.14 -9.83
C LEU A 112 10.82 9.35 -10.43
N SER A 113 11.65 10.00 -11.24
CA SER A 113 12.83 9.36 -11.84
C SER A 113 14.00 9.26 -10.88
N GLU A 114 14.05 10.11 -9.86
CA GLU A 114 15.12 10.16 -8.86
C GLU A 114 14.54 10.29 -7.45
N HIS A 115 15.09 9.52 -6.51
CA HIS A 115 14.63 9.48 -5.13
C HIS A 115 15.80 9.52 -4.17
N ASN A 116 15.67 10.31 -3.11
CA ASN A 116 16.63 10.27 -2.02
C ASN A 116 16.46 9.01 -1.16
N LEU A 117 17.54 8.60 -0.48
CA LEU A 117 17.56 7.40 0.37
C LEU A 117 16.42 7.40 1.39
N LEU A 118 16.10 8.56 1.96
CA LEU A 118 15.06 8.68 2.98
C LEU A 118 13.66 8.41 2.43
N SER A 119 13.35 8.87 1.22
CA SER A 119 12.08 8.62 0.52
C SER A 119 11.96 7.15 0.16
N THR A 120 13.04 6.56 -0.34
CA THR A 120 13.08 5.13 -0.67
C THR A 120 12.89 4.28 0.57
N PHE A 121 13.61 4.57 1.65
CA PHE A 121 13.47 3.88 2.92
C PHE A 121 12.05 4.01 3.49
N SER A 122 11.50 5.22 3.54
CA SER A 122 10.15 5.48 4.03
C SER A 122 9.08 4.74 3.24
N ASN A 123 9.24 4.63 1.90
CA ASN A 123 8.32 3.89 1.06
C ASN A 123 8.29 2.39 1.43
N HIS A 124 9.44 1.77 1.66
CA HIS A 124 9.53 0.36 2.04
C HIS A 124 8.99 0.12 3.46
N ILE A 125 9.13 1.08 4.39
CA ILE A 125 8.46 1.04 5.69
C ILE A 125 6.94 1.11 5.51
N GLY A 126 6.44 1.96 4.61
CA GLY A 126 5.02 1.99 4.25
C GLY A 126 4.53 0.66 3.66
N GLY A 127 5.32 0.03 2.79
CA GLY A 127 5.05 -1.32 2.26
C GLY A 127 5.01 -2.39 3.35
N LEU A 128 5.89 -2.32 4.34
CA LEU A 128 5.87 -3.19 5.53
C LEU A 128 4.58 -2.98 6.36
N PHE A 129 4.21 -1.74 6.65
CA PHE A 129 2.96 -1.42 7.34
C PHE A 129 1.74 -1.95 6.57
N TRP A 130 1.69 -1.71 5.26
CA TRP A 130 0.64 -2.22 4.39
C TRP A 130 0.54 -3.75 4.50
N GLY A 131 1.65 -4.45 4.29
CA GLY A 131 1.69 -5.91 4.29
C GLY A 131 1.27 -6.55 5.62
N LEU A 132 1.76 -6.02 6.75
CA LEU A 132 1.40 -6.50 8.08
C LEU A 132 -0.09 -6.25 8.38
N THR A 133 -0.58 -5.05 8.12
CA THR A 133 -1.98 -4.68 8.39
C THR A 133 -2.94 -5.45 7.48
N THR A 134 -2.63 -5.60 6.19
CA THR A 134 -3.44 -6.40 5.27
C THR A 134 -3.48 -7.87 5.69
N ALA A 135 -2.34 -8.46 6.05
CA ALA A 135 -2.30 -9.85 6.53
C ALA A 135 -3.12 -10.05 7.82
N GLN A 136 -3.01 -9.11 8.77
CA GLN A 136 -3.78 -9.16 10.01
C GLN A 136 -5.27 -8.99 9.77
N MET A 137 -5.67 -8.02 8.94
CA MET A 137 -7.08 -7.76 8.65
C MET A 137 -7.72 -8.91 7.88
N LEU A 138 -7.01 -9.50 6.91
CA LEU A 138 -7.49 -10.66 6.18
C LEU A 138 -7.76 -11.84 7.13
N ARG A 139 -6.81 -12.16 8.02
CA ARG A 139 -6.97 -13.22 9.03
C ARG A 139 -8.15 -12.97 9.96
N PHE A 140 -8.35 -11.72 10.37
CA PHE A 140 -9.49 -11.32 11.20
C PHE A 140 -10.82 -11.60 10.47
N LEU A 141 -10.94 -11.18 9.21
CA LEU A 141 -12.14 -11.38 8.40
C LEU A 141 -12.42 -12.86 8.09
N GLU A 142 -11.39 -13.66 7.85
CA GLU A 142 -11.50 -15.11 7.64
C GLU A 142 -12.01 -15.82 8.89
N THR A 143 -11.43 -15.52 10.05
CA THR A 143 -11.82 -16.13 11.34
C THR A 143 -13.27 -15.82 11.70
N ARG A 144 -13.71 -14.57 11.48
CA ARG A 144 -15.11 -14.15 11.70
C ARG A 144 -16.11 -14.86 10.79
N THR A 145 -15.69 -15.27 9.60
CA THR A 145 -16.56 -15.96 8.65
C THR A 145 -16.74 -17.42 9.06
N LEU A 146 -15.67 -18.09 9.49
CA LEU A 146 -15.72 -19.48 9.96
C LEU A 146 -16.56 -19.67 11.25
N GLN A 147 -16.61 -18.66 12.11
CA GLN A 147 -17.46 -18.70 13.31
C GLN A 147 -18.96 -18.55 13.03
N ARG A 148 -19.34 -18.18 11.80
CA ARG A 148 -20.73 -17.91 11.40
C ARG A 148 -21.33 -19.01 10.50
N SER A 149 -20.55 -20.04 10.16
CA SER A 149 -20.95 -21.22 9.38
C SER A 149 -21.08 -22.43 10.31
#